data_AF-A0A432L9V0-F1
#
_entry.id   AF-A0A432L9V0-F1
#
_cell.length_a   1.000
_cell.length_b   1.000
_cell.length_c   1.000
_cell.angle_alpha   90.00
_cell.angle_beta   90.00
_cell.angle_gamma   90.00
#
_symmetry.space_group_name_H-M   'P 1'
#
loop_
_entity.id
_entity.type
_entity.pdbx_description
1 polymer ?
#
loop_
_entity_poly.entity_id
_entity_poly.type
_entity_poly.pdbx_seq_one_letter_code
_entity_poly.pdbx_strand_id
1 'polypeptide(L)'
;MEPLQLIVQQGKSVLECTKDLKRIAHKKGKDRSKVFERFTANKHSVQVYTNIDASIRENNHVQNFLQKLQSFSNEFEPARYDFEGEVNVSQVEELYPQVIEAYNAMVTELGQSSEVVNFKYFK
;
A
#
# COMPACT_ATOMS: atom_id res chain seq x y z
N MET A 1 20.81 7.72 -2.66
CA MET A 1 19.57 7.91 -1.89
C MET A 1 19.60 6.87 -0.80
N GLU A 2 19.47 7.28 0.46
CA GLU A 2 19.60 6.36 1.60
C GLU A 2 18.47 5.32 1.59
N PRO A 3 18.69 4.08 2.09
CA PRO A 3 17.65 3.04 2.15
C PRO A 3 16.34 3.51 2.79
N LEU A 4 16.42 4.36 3.82
CA LEU A 4 15.27 4.98 4.49
C LEU A 4 14.45 5.88 3.57
N GLN A 5 15.10 6.69 2.74
CA GLN A 5 14.41 7.58 1.80
C GLN A 5 13.72 6.77 0.70
N LEU A 6 14.36 5.67 0.27
CA LEU A 6 13.79 4.79 -0.75
C LEU A 6 12.51 4.10 -0.24
N ILE A 7 12.49 3.57 0.98
CA ILE A 7 11.29 2.92 1.52
C ILE A 7 10.14 3.91 1.72
N VAL A 8 10.41 5.13 2.18
CA VAL A 8 9.42 6.20 2.29
C VAL A 8 8.83 6.53 0.92
N GLN A 9 9.68 6.72 -0.09
CA GLN A 9 9.26 7.05 -1.45
C GLN A 9 8.42 5.94 -2.07
N GLN A 10 8.85 4.67 -1.95
CA GLN A 10 8.06 3.54 -2.44
C GLN A 10 6.74 3.37 -1.65
N GLY A 11 6.77 3.66 -0.35
CA GLY A 11 5.57 3.72 0.49
C GLY A 11 4.54 4.71 -0.05
N LYS A 12 4.96 5.91 -0.46
CA LYS A 12 4.06 6.88 -1.11
C LYS A 12 3.52 6.37 -2.44
N SER A 13 4.38 5.81 -3.29
CA SER A 13 3.97 5.27 -4.58
C SER A 13 2.92 4.16 -4.45
N VAL A 14 3.05 3.29 -3.44
CA VAL A 14 2.03 2.26 -3.20
C VAL A 14 0.75 2.87 -2.61
N LEU A 15 0.82 3.88 -1.72
CA LEU A 15 -0.36 4.58 -1.21
C LEU A 15 -1.21 5.23 -2.30
N GLU A 16 -0.56 5.83 -3.30
CA GLU A 16 -1.24 6.36 -4.49
C GLU A 16 -2.03 5.28 -5.22
N CYS A 17 -1.43 4.09 -5.38
CA CYS A 17 -2.11 2.95 -5.97
C CYS A 17 -3.25 2.41 -5.08
N THR A 18 -3.07 2.36 -3.76
CA THR A 18 -4.11 1.96 -2.80
C THR A 18 -5.33 2.89 -2.89
N LYS A 19 -5.10 4.20 -2.99
CA LYS A 19 -6.15 5.22 -3.16
C LYS A 19 -6.90 5.01 -4.48
N ASP A 20 -6.18 4.82 -5.57
CA ASP A 20 -6.78 4.57 -6.88
C ASP A 20 -7.62 3.29 -6.89
N LEU A 21 -7.11 2.21 -6.29
CA LEU A 21 -7.84 0.94 -6.14
C LEU A 21 -9.11 1.11 -5.32
N LYS A 22 -9.02 1.77 -4.17
CA LYS A 22 -10.17 2.09 -3.32
C LYS A 22 -11.25 2.82 -4.11
N ARG A 23 -10.87 3.84 -4.89
CA ARG A 23 -11.81 4.62 -5.72
C ARG A 23 -12.54 3.77 -6.76
N ILE A 24 -11.92 2.73 -7.29
CA ILE A 24 -12.50 1.88 -8.34
C ILE A 24 -12.87 0.47 -7.85
N ALA A 25 -12.87 0.21 -6.54
CA ALA A 25 -13.12 -1.11 -5.97
C ALA A 25 -14.52 -1.65 -6.33
N HIS A 26 -15.51 -0.76 -6.42
CA HIS A 26 -16.87 -1.08 -6.84
C HIS A 26 -17.03 -1.34 -8.34
N LYS A 27 -16.00 -1.06 -9.14
CA LYS A 27 -16.01 -1.30 -10.59
C LYS A 27 -15.50 -2.71 -10.89
N LYS A 28 -15.80 -3.18 -12.09
CA LYS A 28 -15.26 -4.40 -12.68
C LYS A 28 -14.45 -4.08 -13.93
N GLY A 29 -13.76 -5.08 -14.46
CA GLY A 29 -13.12 -5.01 -15.76
C GLY A 29 -11.65 -4.60 -15.73
N LYS A 30 -11.09 -4.47 -16.94
CA LYS A 30 -9.66 -4.34 -17.22
C LYS A 30 -8.98 -3.17 -16.50
N ASP A 31 -9.68 -2.06 -16.28
CA ASP A 31 -9.07 -0.89 -15.63
C ASP A 31 -8.79 -1.12 -14.14
N ARG A 32 -9.66 -1.84 -13.43
CA ARG A 32 -9.40 -2.25 -12.04
C ARG A 32 -8.16 -3.15 -11.98
N SER A 33 -8.07 -4.13 -12.88
CA SER A 33 -6.92 -5.05 -12.89
C SER A 33 -5.61 -4.37 -13.27
N LYS A 34 -5.59 -3.42 -14.22
CA LYS A 34 -4.39 -2.60 -14.51
C LYS A 34 -3.91 -1.83 -13.27
N VAL A 35 -4.82 -1.23 -12.52
CA VAL A 35 -4.46 -0.51 -11.28
C VAL A 35 -3.98 -1.49 -10.22
N PHE A 36 -4.56 -2.69 -10.15
CA PHE A 36 -4.14 -3.74 -9.22
C PHE A 36 -2.74 -4.30 -9.55
N GLU A 37 -2.42 -4.47 -10.83
CA GLU A 37 -1.07 -4.81 -11.30
C GLU A 37 -0.06 -3.73 -10.88
N ARG A 38 -0.40 -2.45 -11.08
CA ARG A 38 0.45 -1.33 -10.68
C ARG A 38 0.64 -1.29 -9.16
N PHE A 39 -0.41 -1.52 -8.38
CA PHE A 39 -0.32 -1.66 -6.92
C PHE A 39 0.62 -2.80 -6.53
N THR A 40 0.48 -3.97 -7.15
CA THR A 40 1.30 -5.16 -6.87
C THR A 40 2.78 -4.90 -7.16
N ALA A 41 3.09 -4.23 -8.27
CA ALA A 41 4.47 -3.84 -8.60
C ALA A 41 5.07 -2.85 -7.58
N ASN A 42 4.30 -1.85 -7.13
CA ASN A 42 4.76 -0.89 -6.12
C ASN A 42 4.93 -1.55 -4.74
N LYS A 43 3.99 -2.40 -4.34
CA LYS A 43 4.09 -3.21 -3.12
C LYS A 43 5.34 -4.09 -3.14
N HIS A 44 5.62 -4.74 -4.28
CA HIS A 44 6.84 -5.54 -4.45
C HIS A 44 8.10 -4.68 -4.31
N SER A 45 8.09 -3.47 -4.86
CA SER A 45 9.21 -2.53 -4.69
C SER A 45 9.42 -2.19 -3.22
N VAL A 46 8.37 -1.87 -2.45
CA VAL A 46 8.49 -1.67 -0.99
C VAL A 46 9.16 -2.88 -0.32
N GLN A 47 8.70 -4.10 -0.62
CA GLN A 47 9.28 -5.33 -0.07
C GLN A 47 10.77 -5.50 -0.43
N VAL A 48 11.17 -5.20 -1.66
CA VAL A 48 12.58 -5.25 -2.06
C VAL A 48 13.41 -4.29 -1.21
N TYR A 49 12.99 -3.03 -1.11
CA TYR A 49 13.74 -2.02 -0.34
C TYR A 49 13.72 -2.28 1.17
N THR A 50 12.67 -2.90 1.71
CA THR A 50 12.66 -3.37 3.11
C THR A 50 13.78 -4.37 3.39
N ASN A 51 14.14 -5.21 2.42
CA ASN A 51 15.12 -6.27 2.60
C ASN A 51 16.58 -5.83 2.37
N ILE A 52 16.82 -4.59 1.95
CA ILE A 52 18.17 -4.07 1.69
C ILE A 52 18.93 -3.80 3.00
N ASP A 53 18.22 -3.42 4.06
CA ASP A 53 18.81 -3.10 5.36
C ASP A 53 18.13 -3.90 6.47
N ALA A 54 18.92 -4.54 7.34
CA ALA A 54 18.40 -5.33 8.46
C ALA A 54 17.59 -4.48 9.46
N SER A 55 17.99 -3.23 9.71
CA SER A 55 17.29 -2.34 10.63
C SER A 55 15.91 -1.93 10.10
N ILE A 56 15.75 -1.90 8.77
CA ILE A 56 14.45 -1.66 8.12
C ILE A 56 13.63 -2.94 8.11
N ARG A 57 14.25 -4.08 7.76
CA ARG A 57 13.60 -5.39 7.71
C ARG A 57 13.03 -5.80 9.07
N GLU A 58 13.75 -5.54 10.15
CA GLU A 58 13.37 -5.97 11.50
C GLU A 58 12.51 -4.91 12.23
N ASN A 59 12.23 -3.77 11.59
CA ASN A 59 11.37 -2.75 12.15
C ASN A 59 9.90 -3.17 12.17
N ASN A 60 9.29 -3.19 13.35
CA ASN A 60 7.90 -3.59 13.55
C ASN A 60 6.89 -2.73 12.77
N HIS A 61 7.12 -1.43 12.63
CA HIS A 61 6.22 -0.54 11.89
C HIS A 61 6.31 -0.76 10.38
N VAL A 62 7.50 -1.06 9.85
CA VAL A 62 7.68 -1.48 8.45
C VAL A 62 6.94 -2.80 8.19
N GLN A 63 7.10 -3.79 9.07
CA GLN A 63 6.41 -5.08 8.94
C GLN A 63 4.89 -4.93 9.04
N ASN A 64 4.40 -4.10 9.95
CA ASN A 64 2.97 -3.79 10.06
C ASN A 64 2.44 -3.11 8.79
N PHE A 65 3.19 -2.17 8.20
CA PHE A 65 2.80 -1.55 6.92
C PHE A 65 2.70 -2.58 5.80
N LEU A 66 3.69 -3.48 5.67
CA LEU A 66 3.64 -4.59 4.70
C LEU A 66 2.45 -5.52 4.92
N GLN A 67 2.13 -5.82 6.18
CA GLN A 67 0.97 -6.65 6.52
C GLN A 67 -0.34 -5.97 6.12
N LYS A 68 -0.50 -4.66 6.38
CA LYS A 68 -1.70 -3.92 5.97
C LYS A 68 -1.84 -3.82 4.45
N LEU A 69 -0.73 -3.65 3.72
CA LEU A 69 -0.73 -3.74 2.26
C LEU A 69 -1.13 -5.14 1.77
N GLN A 70 -0.71 -6.20 2.47
CA GLN A 70 -1.12 -7.56 2.13
C GLN A 70 -2.62 -7.78 2.37
N SER A 71 -3.15 -7.37 3.51
CA SER A 71 -4.60 -7.46 3.79
C SER A 71 -5.41 -6.71 2.75
N PHE A 72 -5.03 -5.48 2.41
CA PHE A 72 -5.70 -4.72 1.34
C PHE A 72 -5.62 -5.42 -0.01
N SER A 73 -4.46 -5.98 -0.36
CA SER A 73 -4.25 -6.72 -1.61
C SER A 73 -5.15 -7.95 -1.74
N ASN A 74 -5.43 -8.64 -0.64
CA ASN A 74 -6.20 -9.89 -0.65
C ASN A 74 -7.64 -9.68 -1.15
N GLU A 75 -8.23 -8.51 -0.90
CA GLU A 75 -9.58 -8.17 -1.37
C GLU A 75 -9.67 -8.10 -2.90
N PHE A 76 -8.54 -7.96 -3.59
CA PHE A 76 -8.44 -7.87 -5.05
C PHE A 76 -7.88 -9.13 -5.71
N GLU A 77 -7.53 -10.19 -4.96
CA GLU A 77 -7.06 -11.45 -5.54
C GLU A 77 -8.05 -12.08 -6.54
N PRO A 78 -9.39 -12.03 -6.35
CA PRO A 78 -10.32 -12.49 -7.39
C PRO A 78 -10.16 -11.72 -8.71
N ALA A 79 -9.88 -10.41 -8.64
CA ALA A 79 -9.65 -9.55 -9.79
C ALA A 79 -8.33 -9.82 -10.54
N ARG A 80 -7.46 -10.67 -9.96
CA ARG A 80 -6.20 -11.13 -10.56
C ARG A 80 -6.41 -12.19 -11.64
N TYR A 81 -7.36 -13.10 -11.41
CA TYR A 81 -7.63 -14.24 -12.28
C TYR A 81 -8.85 -14.02 -13.16
N ASP A 82 -9.78 -13.16 -12.73
CA ASP A 82 -10.99 -12.81 -13.45
C ASP A 82 -11.23 -11.29 -13.39
N PHE A 83 -11.30 -10.62 -14.54
CA PHE A 83 -11.59 -9.19 -14.60
C PHE A 83 -12.94 -8.83 -13.96
N GLU A 84 -13.89 -9.77 -13.91
CA GLU A 84 -15.21 -9.63 -13.31
C GLU A 84 -15.29 -10.12 -11.85
N GLY A 85 -14.17 -10.60 -11.30
CA GLY A 85 -14.05 -11.13 -9.95
C GLY A 85 -14.57 -10.16 -8.89
N GLU A 86 -15.26 -10.69 -7.90
CA GLU A 86 -15.87 -9.88 -6.85
C GLU A 86 -14.82 -9.33 -5.89
N VAL A 87 -14.98 -8.06 -5.52
CA VAL A 87 -14.16 -7.37 -4.53
C VAL A 87 -15.07 -6.95 -3.39
N ASN A 88 -14.69 -7.26 -2.15
CA ASN A 88 -15.44 -6.81 -0.99
C ASN A 88 -15.18 -5.32 -0.73
N VAL A 89 -16.01 -4.47 -1.33
CA VAL A 89 -15.87 -3.01 -1.25
C VAL A 89 -15.91 -2.51 0.19
N SER A 90 -16.77 -3.10 1.04
CA SER A 90 -16.86 -2.72 2.46
C SER A 90 -15.55 -2.96 3.19
N GLN A 91 -14.90 -4.10 2.93
CA GLN A 91 -13.60 -4.41 3.53
C GLN A 91 -12.48 -3.50 3.00
N VAL A 92 -12.53 -3.14 1.71
CA VAL A 92 -11.60 -2.18 1.11
C VAL A 92 -11.71 -0.79 1.77
N GLU A 93 -12.93 -0.32 2.03
CA GLU A 93 -13.17 0.94 2.74
C GLU A 93 -12.66 0.91 4.19
N GLU A 94 -12.75 -0.24 4.87
CA GLU A 94 -12.22 -0.43 6.23
C GLU A 94 -10.68 -0.53 6.26
N LEU A 95 -10.08 -1.22 5.30
CA LEU A 95 -8.64 -1.46 5.25
C LEU A 95 -7.85 -0.24 4.76
N TYR A 96 -8.41 0.58 3.88
CA TYR A 96 -7.75 1.78 3.36
C TYR A 96 -7.19 2.72 4.43
N PRO A 97 -7.97 3.19 5.44
CA PRO A 97 -7.42 4.04 6.50
C PRO A 97 -6.33 3.34 7.31
N GLN A 98 -6.45 2.02 7.55
CA GLN A 98 -5.44 1.25 8.29
C GLN A 98 -4.09 1.20 7.56
N VAL A 99 -4.09 1.16 6.22
CA VAL A 99 -2.87 1.23 5.41
C VAL A 99 -2.20 2.59 5.58
N ILE A 100 -2.98 3.68 5.56
CA ILE A 100 -2.46 5.05 5.76
C ILE A 100 -1.90 5.22 7.17
N GLU A 101 -2.62 4.76 8.19
CA GLU A 101 -2.16 4.82 9.58
C GLU A 101 -0.86 4.05 9.78
N ALA A 102 -0.75 2.86 9.20
CA ALA A 102 0.47 2.06 9.26
C ALA A 102 1.66 2.74 8.55
N TYR A 103 1.43 3.38 7.40
CA TYR A 103 2.45 4.18 6.72
C TYR A 103 2.90 5.37 7.59
N ASN A 104 1.95 6.12 8.17
CA ASN A 104 2.26 7.27 9.00
C ASN A 104 3.05 6.90 10.27
N ALA A 105 2.70 5.76 10.88
CA ALA A 105 3.46 5.22 12.00
C ALA A 105 4.88 4.82 11.58
N MET A 106 5.03 4.16 10.42
CA MET A 106 6.33 3.80 9.86
C MET A 106 7.21 5.03 9.61
N VAL A 107 6.74 6.04 8.89
CA VAL A 107 7.58 7.22 8.60
C VAL A 107 7.91 8.03 9.85
N THR A 108 7.03 8.04 10.86
CA THR A 108 7.32 8.68 12.14
C THR A 108 8.43 7.95 12.89
N GLU A 109 8.37 6.62 12.97
CA GLU A 109 9.39 5.80 13.62
C GLU A 109 10.76 5.90 12.92
N LEU A 110 10.75 6.01 11.58
CA LEU A 110 11.98 6.17 10.79
C LEU A 110 12.56 7.60 10.85
N GLY A 111 11.99 8.50 11.68
CA GLY A 111 12.45 9.89 11.81
C GLY A 111 12.12 10.77 10.60
N GLN A 112 11.14 10.37 9.78
CA GLN A 112 10.69 11.02 8.55
C GLN A 112 9.28 11.63 8.73
N SER A 113 9.01 12.26 9.88
CA SER A 113 7.67 12.78 10.21
C SER A 113 7.14 13.84 9.24
N SER A 114 8.01 14.51 8.46
CA SER A 114 7.61 15.40 7.36
C SER A 114 6.86 14.68 6.24
N GLU A 115 6.95 13.36 6.18
CA GLU A 115 6.39 12.52 5.13
C GLU A 115 5.00 11.97 5.50
N VAL A 116 4.52 12.24 6.71
CA VAL A 116 3.16 11.88 7.17
C VAL A 116 2.11 12.44 6.22
N VAL A 117 1.17 11.60 5.82
CA VAL A 117 0.08 11.97 4.93
C VAL A 117 -1.23 12.11 5.69
N ASN A 118 -2.02 13.12 5.34
CA ASN A 118 -3.35 13.30 5.90
C ASN A 118 -4.39 12.57 5.04
N PHE A 119 -5.09 11.58 5.61
CA PHE A 119 -6.09 10.79 4.87
C PHE A 119 -7.17 11.65 4.18
N LYS A 120 -7.52 12.83 4.76
CA LYS A 120 -8.55 13.73 4.20
C LYS A 120 -8.05 14.53 3.00
N TYR A 121 -6.73 14.73 2.89
CA TYR A 121 -6.11 15.60 1.90
C TYR A 121 -5.09 14.89 1.01
N PHE A 122 -5.00 13.57 1.11
CA PHE A 122 -4.11 12.76 0.28
C PHE A 122 -4.64 12.77 -1.17
N LYS A 123 -4.22 13.81 -1.91
CA LYS A 123 -4.63 14.13 -3.28
C LYS A 123 -3.97 13.24 -4.29
#